data_AF-A0A1B6DQU8-F1
#
_entry.id   AF-A0A1B6DQU8-F1
#
_cell.length_a   1.000
_cell.length_b   1.000
_cell.length_c   1.000
_cell.angle_alpha   90.00
_cell.angle_beta   90.00
_cell.angle_gamma   90.00
#
_symmetry.space_group_name_H-M   'P 1'
#
loop_
_entity.id
_entity.type
_entity.pdbx_description
1 polymer ?
#
loop_
_entity_poly.entity_id
_entity_poly.type
_entity_poly.pdbx_seq_one_letter_code
_entity_poly.pdbx_strand_id
1 'polypeptide(L)'
;GLLLTLVNDFVKNYFKIVVYYVKNGTDQKFLMQQYERIIWKSPRYQATLQKFETRHANAGCLLTVLFLAPFFARTYSIFLITAATLVYVLLIVPLITGYIKVSTVTSFIKRFVIRSILNKDSHARVVFRRALSFLLCCHQRFLCLQSVYTTANQLLFNYTLEKLICPQEKFSCLYVLLFYSVLAYLQSSLQKRHWTQMLHDSSAADFVRLTTSWLIVKMGKTIVLSMVMLTLTLQFNDIEPPAAYVAITAAYFLLTQYPELGAETRLVCFVKTFDIYLLEGLEEYWIPALSRLISIFSSIVVVTMALLNCNYVSAILLSYINIYLSWLHFVEKCWAPLQSQRLSTSGFPYPSYAQFQERKDHTCAVCLDDMRPLTAKITPCKHMFHTV
;
A
#
# COMPACT_ATOMS: atom_id res chain seq x y z
N GLY A 1 -34.90 42.19 -10.73
CA GLY A 1 -35.83 42.72 -9.72
C GLY A 1 -35.72 41.95 -8.42
N LEU A 2 -36.42 40.82 -8.30
CA LEU A 2 -36.52 40.02 -7.06
C LEU A 2 -35.19 39.49 -6.50
N LEU A 3 -34.20 39.22 -7.35
CA LEU A 3 -32.89 38.70 -6.94
C LEU A 3 -32.02 39.76 -6.23
N LEU A 4 -32.20 41.05 -6.57
CA LEU A 4 -31.40 42.13 -5.98
C LEU A 4 -31.88 42.52 -4.58
N THR A 5 -33.18 42.36 -4.29
CA THR A 5 -33.75 42.59 -2.96
C THR A 5 -33.38 41.47 -1.97
N LEU A 6 -33.36 40.21 -2.41
CA LEU A 6 -32.93 39.06 -1.58
C LEU A 6 -31.45 39.13 -1.18
N VAL A 7 -30.58 39.62 -2.08
CA VAL A 7 -29.15 39.77 -1.81
C VAL A 7 -28.90 40.88 -0.78
N ASN A 8 -29.69 41.96 -0.80
CA ASN A 8 -29.48 43.09 0.11
C ASN A 8 -29.90 42.75 1.55
N ASP A 9 -30.97 41.98 1.74
CA ASP A 9 -31.42 41.52 3.06
C ASP A 9 -30.51 40.44 3.67
N PHE A 10 -29.87 39.62 2.83
CA PHE A 10 -28.92 38.60 3.28
C PHE A 10 -27.63 39.23 3.83
N VAL A 11 -27.10 40.26 3.15
CA VAL A 11 -25.87 40.96 3.58
C VAL A 11 -26.08 41.69 4.91
N LYS A 12 -27.27 42.26 5.14
CA LYS A 12 -27.59 42.99 6.37
C LYS A 12 -27.72 42.09 7.60
N ASN A 13 -28.20 40.86 7.43
CA ASN A 13 -28.34 39.89 8.52
C ASN A 13 -27.03 39.13 8.81
N TYR A 14 -26.17 38.93 7.81
CA TYR A 14 -24.88 38.25 7.96
C TYR A 14 -23.92 39.01 8.88
N PHE A 15 -23.91 40.35 8.83
CA PHE A 15 -23.02 41.17 9.66
C PHE A 15 -23.35 41.13 11.16
N LYS A 16 -24.60 40.84 11.55
CA LYS A 16 -25.00 40.73 12.96
C LYS A 16 -24.53 39.43 13.63
N ILE A 17 -24.37 38.36 12.85
CA ILE A 17 -24.00 37.03 13.37
C ILE A 17 -22.49 36.91 13.58
N VAL A 18 -21.70 37.56 12.72
CA VAL A 18 -20.23 37.52 12.77
C VAL A 18 -19.66 38.23 14.01
N VAL A 19 -20.35 39.24 14.55
CA VAL A 19 -19.91 39.97 15.76
C VAL A 19 -20.15 39.16 17.05
N TYR A 20 -21.06 38.18 17.04
CA TYR A 20 -21.43 37.43 18.25
C TYR A 20 -20.47 36.26 18.55
N TYR A 21 -19.82 35.70 17.55
CA TYR A 21 -19.02 34.46 17.69
C TYR A 21 -17.54 34.65 18.04
N VAL A 22 -17.03 35.90 18.03
CA VAL A 22 -15.60 36.19 18.27
C VAL A 22 -15.23 36.17 19.77
N LYS A 23 -16.19 36.03 20.70
CA LYS A 23 -15.94 36.33 22.11
C LYS A 23 -15.53 35.16 23.04
N ASN A 24 -15.77 33.87 22.72
CA ASN A 24 -15.67 32.80 23.73
C ASN A 24 -15.00 31.47 23.30
N GLY A 25 -13.66 31.35 23.27
CA GLY A 25 -13.05 29.99 23.23
C GLY A 25 -11.54 29.93 22.95
N THR A 26 -10.70 30.20 23.95
CA THR A 26 -9.26 30.45 23.75
C THR A 26 -8.23 29.53 24.43
N ASP A 27 -8.57 28.51 25.24
CA ASP A 27 -7.51 27.90 26.08
C ASP A 27 -6.93 26.53 25.67
N GLN A 28 -7.55 25.74 24.79
CA GLN A 28 -6.96 24.45 24.36
C GLN A 28 -6.19 24.52 23.02
N LYS A 29 -6.36 25.59 22.24
CA LYS A 29 -5.78 25.74 20.89
C LYS A 29 -4.29 26.15 20.89
N PHE A 30 -3.80 26.76 21.97
CA PHE A 30 -2.46 27.35 21.99
C PHE A 30 -1.33 26.30 22.06
N LEU A 31 -1.54 25.19 22.76
CA LEU A 31 -0.49 24.18 22.99
C LEU A 31 -0.22 23.29 21.76
N MET A 32 -1.25 22.92 21.00
CA MET A 32 -1.10 22.18 19.73
C MET A 32 -0.45 23.04 18.62
N GLN A 33 -0.81 24.32 18.54
CA GLN A 33 -0.26 25.25 17.54
C GLN A 33 1.23 25.58 17.74
N GLN A 34 1.75 25.42 18.96
CA GLN A 34 3.17 25.62 19.26
C GLN A 34 3.99 24.38 18.88
N TYR A 35 3.45 23.17 19.09
CA TYR A 35 4.14 21.91 18.79
C TYR A 35 4.31 21.68 17.28
N GLU A 36 3.28 21.95 16.47
CA GLU A 36 3.37 21.80 15.01
C GLU A 36 4.28 22.85 14.35
N ARG A 37 4.32 24.09 14.85
CA ARG A 37 5.23 25.13 14.34
C ARG A 37 6.71 24.78 14.53
N ILE A 38 7.05 24.02 15.56
CA ILE A 38 8.43 23.58 15.84
C ILE A 38 8.86 22.46 14.87
N ILE A 39 7.96 21.54 14.54
CA ILE A 39 8.26 20.40 13.66
C ILE A 39 8.45 20.85 12.21
N TRP A 40 7.59 21.75 11.69
CA TRP A 40 7.62 22.17 10.28
C TRP A 40 8.67 23.24 9.95
N LYS A 41 9.16 23.99 10.95
CA LYS A 41 10.25 24.97 10.76
C LYS A 41 11.65 24.39 10.92
N SER A 42 11.80 23.11 11.29
CA SER A 42 13.12 22.51 11.41
C SER A 42 13.75 22.37 10.01
N PRO A 43 14.84 23.12 9.69
CA PRO A 43 15.49 23.03 8.38
C PRO A 43 16.02 21.62 8.09
N ARG A 44 16.27 20.81 9.14
CA ARG A 44 16.65 19.40 9.01
C ARG A 44 15.53 18.53 8.45
N TYR A 45 14.28 18.81 8.81
CA TYR A 45 13.13 18.05 8.30
C TYR A 45 12.87 18.37 6.83
N GLN A 46 12.91 19.65 6.45
CA GLN A 46 12.75 20.08 5.06
C GLN A 46 13.85 19.52 4.15
N ALA A 47 15.12 19.55 4.60
CA ALA A 47 16.23 18.95 3.86
C ALA A 47 16.07 17.44 3.69
N THR A 48 15.49 16.75 4.69
CA THR A 48 15.23 15.31 4.62
C THR A 48 14.08 15.00 3.65
N LEU A 49 13.01 15.80 3.66
CA LEU A 49 11.86 15.66 2.77
C LEU A 49 12.25 15.90 1.31
N GLN A 50 12.98 16.99 1.01
CA GLN A 50 13.51 17.25 -0.34
C GLN A 50 14.43 16.13 -0.81
N LYS A 51 15.22 15.53 0.09
CA LYS A 51 16.06 14.37 -0.23
C LYS A 51 15.23 13.13 -0.57
N PHE A 52 14.06 12.93 0.04
CA PHE A 52 13.15 11.85 -0.34
C PHE A 52 12.47 12.12 -1.68
N GLU A 53 11.97 13.34 -1.91
CA GLU A 53 11.31 13.71 -3.18
C GLU A 53 12.27 13.60 -4.38
N THR A 54 13.49 14.10 -4.25
CA THR A 54 14.52 13.98 -5.30
C THR A 54 14.89 12.52 -5.60
N ARG A 55 14.92 11.66 -4.58
CA ARG A 55 15.14 10.21 -4.77
C ARG A 55 13.98 9.54 -5.51
N HIS A 56 12.74 9.91 -5.20
CA HIS A 56 11.57 9.39 -5.90
C HIS A 56 11.51 9.85 -7.35
N ALA A 57 11.82 11.12 -7.62
CA ALA A 57 11.92 11.64 -8.99
C ALA A 57 13.00 10.92 -9.80
N ASN A 58 14.20 10.73 -9.21
CA ASN A 58 15.29 10.01 -9.86
C ASN A 58 14.95 8.52 -10.10
N ALA A 59 14.28 7.86 -9.15
CA ALA A 59 13.81 6.49 -9.35
C ALA A 59 12.78 6.39 -10.48
N GLY A 60 11.88 7.36 -10.60
CA GLY A 60 10.92 7.47 -11.72
C GLY A 60 11.62 7.62 -13.07
N CYS A 61 12.63 8.49 -13.16
CA CYS A 61 13.42 8.66 -14.39
C CYS A 61 14.32 7.45 -14.73
N LEU A 62 14.67 6.61 -13.77
CA LEU A 62 15.38 5.35 -14.05
C LEU A 62 14.42 4.24 -14.49
N LEU A 63 13.17 4.29 -14.01
CA LEU A 63 12.12 3.36 -14.43
C LEU A 63 11.77 3.55 -15.92
N THR A 64 11.87 4.77 -16.46
CA THR A 64 11.67 5.01 -17.91
C THR A 64 12.72 4.33 -18.78
N VAL A 65 13.96 4.18 -18.29
CA VAL A 65 14.99 3.37 -18.97
C VAL A 65 14.63 1.88 -18.95
N LEU A 66 13.96 1.42 -17.90
CA LEU A 66 13.48 0.03 -17.82
C LEU A 66 12.37 -0.24 -18.86
N PHE A 67 11.52 0.74 -19.14
CA PHE A 67 10.49 0.64 -20.17
C PHE A 67 11.06 0.58 -21.60
N LEU A 68 12.35 0.89 -21.80
CA LEU A 68 13.04 0.69 -23.08
C LEU A 68 13.57 -0.74 -23.25
N ALA A 69 13.67 -1.54 -22.19
CA ALA A 69 14.17 -2.93 -22.27
C ALA A 69 13.39 -3.83 -23.25
N PRO A 70 12.03 -3.74 -23.36
CA PRO A 70 11.27 -4.50 -24.34
C PRO A 70 11.62 -4.16 -25.80
N PHE A 71 12.04 -2.92 -26.09
CA PHE A 71 12.46 -2.53 -27.43
C PHE A 71 13.77 -3.22 -27.82
N PHE A 72 14.72 -3.29 -26.89
CA PHE A 72 15.97 -4.03 -27.11
C PHE A 72 15.72 -5.54 -27.24
N ALA A 73 14.68 -6.07 -26.59
CA ALA A 73 14.34 -7.51 -26.61
C ALA A 73 13.99 -8.03 -28.00
N ARG A 74 13.68 -7.12 -28.93
CA ARG A 74 13.45 -7.45 -30.34
C ARG A 74 14.75 -7.67 -31.12
N THR A 75 15.86 -7.07 -30.68
CA THR A 75 17.14 -7.05 -31.41
C THR A 75 18.18 -7.99 -30.82
N TYR A 76 18.14 -8.23 -29.51
CA TYR A 76 19.10 -9.07 -28.81
C TYR A 76 18.43 -10.28 -28.15
N SER A 77 19.24 -11.29 -27.79
CA SER A 77 18.77 -12.45 -27.04
C SER A 77 18.09 -12.03 -25.72
N ILE A 78 16.92 -12.60 -25.47
CA ILE A 78 16.12 -12.38 -24.26
C ILE A 78 16.96 -12.65 -22.99
N PHE A 79 17.87 -13.63 -23.01
CA PHE A 79 18.74 -13.93 -21.88
C PHE A 79 19.70 -12.78 -21.56
N LEU A 80 20.32 -12.19 -22.59
CA LEU A 80 21.25 -11.07 -22.43
C LEU A 80 20.53 -9.86 -21.83
N ILE A 81 19.34 -9.56 -22.35
CA ILE A 81 18.55 -8.43 -21.89
C ILE A 81 18.00 -8.66 -20.50
N THR A 82 17.53 -9.87 -20.19
CA THR A 82 17.08 -10.21 -18.83
C THR A 82 18.22 -10.06 -17.84
N ALA A 83 19.43 -10.54 -18.16
CA ALA A 83 20.61 -10.39 -17.32
C ALA A 83 21.01 -8.91 -17.15
N ALA A 84 21.04 -8.14 -18.24
CA ALA A 84 21.38 -6.72 -18.21
C ALA A 84 20.35 -5.89 -17.43
N THR A 85 19.06 -6.19 -17.62
CA THR A 85 17.95 -5.55 -16.90
C THR A 85 18.01 -5.88 -15.41
N LEU A 86 18.34 -7.11 -15.05
CA LEU A 86 18.50 -7.54 -13.67
C LEU A 86 19.70 -6.86 -13.00
N VAL A 87 20.84 -6.74 -13.69
CA VAL A 87 21.99 -5.95 -13.21
C VAL A 87 21.62 -4.47 -13.06
N TYR A 88 20.88 -3.92 -14.00
CA TYR A 88 20.43 -2.53 -13.95
C TYR A 88 19.53 -2.28 -12.74
N VAL A 89 18.49 -3.09 -12.55
CA VAL A 89 17.52 -2.93 -11.45
C VAL A 89 18.14 -3.22 -10.09
N LEU A 90 18.98 -4.25 -9.97
CA LEU A 90 19.53 -4.65 -8.66
C LEU A 90 20.77 -3.85 -8.25
N LEU A 91 21.53 -3.33 -9.21
CA LEU A 91 22.82 -2.69 -8.94
C LEU A 91 22.81 -1.21 -9.27
N ILE A 92 22.39 -0.84 -10.49
CA ILE A 92 22.50 0.53 -10.99
C ILE A 92 21.44 1.43 -10.33
N VAL A 93 20.17 0.99 -10.29
CA VAL A 93 19.09 1.79 -9.70
C VAL A 93 19.35 2.10 -8.21
N PRO A 94 19.69 1.13 -7.33
CA PRO A 94 19.96 1.40 -5.93
C PRO A 94 21.23 2.24 -5.70
N LEU A 95 22.19 2.16 -6.62
CA LEU A 95 23.41 2.96 -6.58
C LEU A 95 23.13 4.43 -6.90
N ILE A 96 22.39 4.72 -7.99
CA ILE A 96 22.06 6.08 -8.41
C ILE A 96 21.10 6.75 -7.42
N THR A 97 20.13 5.99 -6.89
CA THR A 97 19.18 6.48 -5.88
C THR A 97 19.82 6.64 -4.48
N GLY A 98 21.07 6.20 -4.31
CA GLY A 98 21.84 6.37 -3.07
C GLY A 98 21.39 5.47 -1.94
N TYR A 99 20.69 4.37 -2.23
CA TYR A 99 20.40 3.32 -1.25
C TYR A 99 21.63 2.46 -0.96
N ILE A 100 22.54 2.32 -1.94
CA ILE A 100 23.79 1.57 -1.80
C ILE A 100 24.98 2.52 -2.01
N LYS A 101 25.92 2.51 -1.07
CA LYS A 101 27.19 3.26 -1.22
C LYS A 101 28.10 2.54 -2.22
N VAL A 102 28.73 3.31 -3.13
CA VAL A 102 29.70 2.80 -4.11
C VAL A 102 30.81 1.99 -3.44
N SER A 103 31.27 2.41 -2.26
CA SER A 103 32.29 1.71 -1.47
C SER A 103 31.89 0.31 -1.03
N THR A 104 30.60 0.08 -0.77
CA THR A 104 30.08 -1.24 -0.38
C THR A 104 30.13 -2.19 -1.58
N VAL A 105 29.70 -1.72 -2.76
CA VAL A 105 29.71 -2.50 -4.01
C VAL A 105 31.12 -2.84 -4.45
N THR A 106 32.03 -1.86 -4.46
CA THR A 106 33.43 -2.08 -4.84
C THR A 106 34.13 -3.01 -3.86
N SER A 107 33.86 -2.92 -2.55
CA SER A 107 34.38 -3.88 -1.58
C SER A 107 33.86 -5.31 -1.80
N PHE A 108 32.61 -5.46 -2.23
CA PHE A 108 31.99 -6.75 -2.50
C PHE A 108 32.59 -7.40 -3.75
N ILE A 109 32.72 -6.64 -4.84
CA ILE A 109 33.35 -7.08 -6.10
C ILE A 109 34.81 -7.45 -5.85
N LYS A 110 35.57 -6.60 -5.14
CA LYS A 110 36.98 -6.87 -4.84
C LYS A 110 37.16 -8.13 -3.97
N ARG A 111 36.26 -8.37 -2.99
CA ARG A 111 36.25 -9.60 -2.19
C ARG A 111 35.83 -10.83 -2.99
N PHE A 112 34.96 -10.68 -3.98
CA PHE A 112 34.51 -11.76 -4.86
C PHE A 112 35.65 -12.21 -5.78
N VAL A 113 36.26 -11.27 -6.51
CA VAL A 113 37.34 -11.54 -7.46
C VAL A 113 38.57 -12.13 -6.77
N ILE A 114 39.04 -11.50 -5.69
CA ILE A 114 40.25 -11.97 -4.98
C ILE A 114 40.06 -13.37 -4.39
N ARG A 115 38.86 -13.74 -3.95
CA ARG A 115 38.60 -15.04 -3.31
C ARG A 115 38.16 -16.13 -4.28
N SER A 116 37.63 -15.78 -5.44
CA SER A 116 37.34 -16.74 -6.52
C SER A 116 38.62 -17.33 -7.11
N ILE A 117 39.74 -16.63 -6.98
CA ILE A 117 41.06 -17.05 -7.51
C ILE A 117 41.83 -17.97 -6.53
N LEU A 118 41.48 -17.99 -5.23
CA LEU A 118 42.41 -18.42 -4.16
C LEU A 118 42.04 -19.70 -3.39
N ASN A 119 41.07 -20.50 -3.83
CA ASN A 119 40.82 -21.81 -3.20
C ASN A 119 40.34 -22.78 -4.30
N LYS A 120 40.40 -24.10 -4.12
CA LYS A 120 39.88 -25.03 -5.16
C LYS A 120 38.97 -26.13 -4.60
N ASP A 121 39.16 -26.59 -3.35
CA ASP A 121 38.46 -27.80 -2.86
C ASP A 121 37.38 -27.59 -1.77
N SER A 122 37.20 -26.36 -1.27
CA SER A 122 36.07 -25.98 -0.40
C SER A 122 35.04 -25.07 -1.10
N HIS A 123 35.24 -24.81 -2.39
CA HIS A 123 34.53 -23.78 -3.15
C HIS A 123 33.05 -24.03 -3.27
N ALA A 124 32.61 -25.23 -3.63
CA ALA A 124 31.20 -25.48 -3.89
C ALA A 124 30.33 -25.18 -2.65
N ARG A 125 30.75 -25.61 -1.46
CA ARG A 125 29.99 -25.36 -0.22
C ARG A 125 30.04 -23.90 0.23
N VAL A 126 31.20 -23.25 0.11
CA VAL A 126 31.35 -21.83 0.49
C VAL A 126 30.63 -20.92 -0.50
N VAL A 127 30.74 -21.19 -1.80
CA VAL A 127 30.01 -20.49 -2.87
C VAL A 127 28.51 -20.73 -2.72
N PHE A 128 28.07 -21.97 -2.45
CA PHE A 128 26.66 -22.28 -2.24
C PHE A 128 26.09 -21.57 -1.01
N ARG A 129 26.77 -21.64 0.15
CA ARG A 129 26.31 -20.92 1.36
C ARG A 129 26.25 -19.41 1.12
N ARG A 130 27.23 -18.83 0.42
CA ARG A 130 27.26 -17.40 0.11
C ARG A 130 26.21 -16.99 -0.93
N ALA A 131 25.99 -17.82 -1.95
CA ALA A 131 24.92 -17.63 -2.93
C ALA A 131 23.56 -17.69 -2.23
N LEU A 132 23.37 -18.63 -1.30
CA LEU A 132 22.16 -18.71 -0.48
C LEU A 132 22.01 -17.47 0.42
N SER A 133 23.06 -17.03 1.11
CA SER A 133 23.01 -15.79 1.90
C SER A 133 22.72 -14.56 1.04
N PHE A 134 23.26 -14.50 -0.18
CA PHE A 134 22.96 -13.43 -1.12
C PHE A 134 21.51 -13.49 -1.59
N LEU A 135 21.01 -14.67 -1.93
CA LEU A 135 19.60 -14.88 -2.30
C LEU A 135 18.67 -14.49 -1.15
N LEU A 136 18.99 -14.85 0.09
CA LEU A 136 18.24 -14.44 1.28
C LEU A 136 18.28 -12.92 1.48
N CYS A 137 19.43 -12.28 1.24
CA CYS A 137 19.54 -10.82 1.29
C CYS A 137 18.69 -10.15 0.20
N CYS A 138 18.78 -10.61 -1.05
CA CYS A 138 17.96 -10.14 -2.16
C CYS A 138 16.47 -10.34 -1.87
N HIS A 139 16.10 -11.48 -1.31
CA HIS A 139 14.75 -11.81 -0.89
C HIS A 139 14.24 -10.81 0.16
N GLN A 140 14.99 -10.58 1.24
CA GLN A 140 14.61 -9.60 2.27
C GLN A 140 14.47 -8.19 1.70
N ARG A 141 15.38 -7.80 0.79
CA ARG A 141 15.31 -6.50 0.12
C ARG A 141 14.11 -6.40 -0.81
N PHE A 142 13.77 -7.46 -1.52
CA PHE A 142 12.59 -7.53 -2.37
C PHE A 142 11.31 -7.39 -1.54
N LEU A 143 11.22 -8.05 -0.39
CA LEU A 143 10.10 -7.90 0.54
C LEU A 143 10.00 -6.48 1.15
N CYS A 144 11.12 -5.76 1.31
CA CYS A 144 11.09 -4.35 1.72
C CYS A 144 10.49 -3.43 0.64
N LEU A 145 10.52 -3.82 -0.63
CA LEU A 145 9.95 -3.05 -1.74
C LEU A 145 8.50 -3.47 -1.96
N GLN A 146 7.64 -3.16 -1.00
CA GLN A 146 6.25 -3.64 -0.96
C GLN A 146 5.50 -3.40 -2.28
N SER A 147 5.59 -2.20 -2.86
CA SER A 147 4.91 -1.88 -4.14
C SER A 147 5.40 -2.73 -5.31
N VAL A 148 6.69 -3.04 -5.36
CA VAL A 148 7.27 -3.88 -6.42
C VAL A 148 6.84 -5.32 -6.22
N TYR A 149 6.92 -5.81 -4.99
CA TYR A 149 6.47 -7.14 -4.62
C TYR A 149 4.98 -7.36 -4.92
N THR A 150 4.09 -6.44 -4.53
CA THR A 150 2.65 -6.55 -4.81
C THR A 150 2.36 -6.54 -6.32
N THR A 151 3.04 -5.68 -7.07
CA THR A 151 2.88 -5.62 -8.53
C THR A 151 3.37 -6.91 -9.19
N ALA A 152 4.52 -7.44 -8.77
CA ALA A 152 5.06 -8.71 -9.29
C ALA A 152 4.12 -9.88 -8.97
N ASN A 153 3.58 -9.93 -7.74
CA ASN A 153 2.61 -10.92 -7.29
C ASN A 153 1.33 -10.90 -8.16
N GLN A 154 0.75 -9.70 -8.37
CA GLN A 154 -0.43 -9.51 -9.22
C GLN A 154 -0.15 -9.87 -10.69
N LEU A 155 0.99 -9.43 -11.23
CA LEU A 155 1.39 -9.70 -12.61
C LEU A 155 1.55 -11.20 -12.86
N LEU A 156 2.25 -11.92 -11.99
CA LEU A 156 2.49 -13.35 -12.15
C LEU A 156 1.22 -14.18 -12.02
N PHE A 157 0.32 -13.80 -11.10
CA PHE A 157 -0.99 -14.41 -10.98
C PHE A 157 -1.79 -14.23 -12.26
N ASN A 158 -1.94 -12.99 -12.73
CA ASN A 158 -2.72 -12.67 -13.92
C ASN A 158 -2.12 -13.30 -15.19
N TYR A 159 -0.79 -13.33 -15.30
CA TYR A 159 -0.09 -13.97 -16.43
C TYR A 159 -0.32 -15.49 -16.44
N THR A 160 -0.17 -16.15 -15.30
CA THR A 160 -0.39 -17.61 -15.22
C THR A 160 -1.85 -17.93 -15.50
N LEU A 161 -2.78 -17.12 -14.97
CA LEU A 161 -4.21 -17.30 -15.22
C LEU A 161 -4.59 -17.00 -16.68
N GLU A 162 -3.93 -16.05 -17.35
CA GLU A 162 -4.11 -15.79 -18.80
C GLU A 162 -3.75 -17.04 -19.60
N LYS A 163 -2.63 -17.69 -19.27
CA LYS A 163 -2.22 -18.96 -19.92
C LYS A 163 -3.18 -20.11 -19.67
N LEU A 164 -3.95 -20.09 -18.59
CA LEU A 164 -4.91 -21.14 -18.24
C LEU A 164 -6.28 -20.93 -18.87
N ILE A 165 -6.83 -19.72 -18.79
CA ILE A 165 -8.21 -19.42 -19.21
C ILE A 165 -8.24 -18.93 -20.67
N CYS A 166 -7.25 -18.13 -21.08
CA CYS A 166 -7.30 -17.37 -22.33
C CYS A 166 -5.98 -17.50 -23.11
N PRO A 167 -5.55 -18.72 -23.50
CA PRO A 167 -4.22 -18.92 -24.10
C PRO A 167 -4.02 -18.20 -25.44
N GLN A 168 -5.11 -17.81 -26.12
CA GLN A 168 -5.08 -17.13 -27.42
C GLN A 168 -4.83 -15.61 -27.28
N GLU A 169 -5.33 -15.00 -26.21
CA GLU A 169 -5.33 -13.54 -26.02
C GLU A 169 -4.07 -13.06 -25.30
N LYS A 170 -3.02 -12.75 -26.08
CA LYS A 170 -1.74 -12.28 -25.55
C LYS A 170 -1.88 -10.88 -24.94
N PHE A 171 -1.24 -10.66 -23.80
CA PHE A 171 -1.15 -9.36 -23.11
C PHE A 171 -2.39 -8.91 -22.34
N SER A 172 -3.42 -9.76 -22.27
CA SER A 172 -4.62 -9.51 -21.45
C SER A 172 -4.26 -9.19 -19.99
N CYS A 173 -3.25 -9.86 -19.43
CA CYS A 173 -2.83 -9.66 -18.04
C CYS A 173 -2.31 -8.25 -17.78
N LEU A 174 -1.53 -7.68 -18.70
CA LEU A 174 -0.96 -6.35 -18.56
C LEU A 174 -2.04 -5.28 -18.72
N TYR A 175 -2.91 -5.46 -19.72
CA TYR A 175 -4.05 -4.57 -19.96
C TYR A 175 -4.95 -4.48 -18.71
N VAL A 176 -5.40 -5.64 -18.22
CA VAL A 176 -6.30 -5.73 -17.06
C VAL A 176 -5.62 -5.22 -15.78
N LEU A 177 -4.35 -5.55 -15.55
CA LEU A 177 -3.62 -5.06 -14.38
C LEU A 177 -3.42 -3.53 -14.40
N LEU A 178 -3.09 -2.96 -15.56
CA LEU A 178 -2.96 -1.52 -15.72
C LEU A 178 -4.30 -0.81 -15.53
N PHE A 179 -5.38 -1.41 -16.05
CA PHE A 179 -6.75 -0.98 -15.80
C PHE A 179 -7.06 -0.88 -14.29
N TYR A 180 -6.84 -1.96 -13.55
CA TYR A 180 -7.07 -1.98 -12.11
C TYR A 180 -6.19 -1.00 -11.34
N SER A 181 -4.91 -0.88 -11.72
CA SER A 181 -3.96 0.03 -11.05
C SER A 181 -4.38 1.48 -11.17
N VAL A 182 -4.87 1.87 -12.35
CA VAL A 182 -5.41 3.20 -12.62
C VAL A 182 -6.72 3.43 -11.86
N LEU A 183 -7.63 2.47 -11.83
CA LEU A 183 -8.87 2.58 -11.03
C LEU A 183 -8.57 2.74 -9.54
N ALA A 184 -7.66 1.92 -9.00
CA ALA A 184 -7.22 2.00 -7.61
C ALA A 184 -6.57 3.36 -7.31
N TYR A 185 -5.75 3.87 -8.22
CA TYR A 185 -5.18 5.22 -8.11
C TYR A 185 -6.26 6.29 -8.09
N LEU A 186 -7.24 6.21 -9.00
CA LEU A 186 -8.36 7.15 -9.11
C LEU A 186 -9.18 7.13 -7.81
N GLN A 187 -9.52 5.95 -7.30
CA GLN A 187 -10.20 5.76 -6.03
C GLN A 187 -9.41 6.37 -4.86
N SER A 188 -8.12 6.07 -4.75
CA SER A 188 -7.25 6.61 -3.69
C SER A 188 -7.16 8.14 -3.75
N SER A 189 -7.04 8.68 -4.96
CA SER A 189 -7.02 10.12 -5.21
C SER A 189 -8.35 10.81 -4.87
N LEU A 190 -9.48 10.12 -5.06
CA LEU A 190 -10.78 10.61 -4.65
C LEU A 190 -10.95 10.59 -3.12
N GLN A 191 -10.41 9.59 -2.44
CA GLN A 191 -10.59 9.35 -1.01
C GLN A 191 -9.70 10.21 -0.10
N LYS A 192 -8.48 10.58 -0.51
CA LYS A 192 -7.59 11.45 0.27
C LYS A 192 -8.17 12.88 0.36
N ARG A 193 -9.11 13.07 1.27
CA ARG A 193 -9.72 14.35 1.66
C ARG A 193 -8.77 15.08 2.62
N HIS A 194 -7.83 15.87 2.10
CA HIS A 194 -6.95 16.76 2.89
C HIS A 194 -7.67 18.03 3.42
N TRP A 195 -8.98 17.96 3.66
CA TRP A 195 -9.79 19.16 3.95
C TRP A 195 -9.53 19.75 5.34
N THR A 196 -9.11 18.94 6.31
CA THR A 196 -9.04 19.36 7.72
C THR A 196 -7.88 20.30 8.03
N GLN A 197 -6.80 20.32 7.25
CA GLN A 197 -5.64 21.19 7.49
C GLN A 197 -5.67 22.51 6.71
N MET A 198 -6.37 22.60 5.56
CA MET A 198 -6.38 23.82 4.74
C MET A 198 -7.40 24.88 5.17
N LEU A 199 -8.36 24.51 6.02
CA LEU A 199 -9.50 25.36 6.39
C LEU A 199 -9.24 26.31 7.57
N HIS A 200 -8.10 26.20 8.28
CA HIS A 200 -7.94 26.93 9.54
C HIS A 200 -7.36 28.34 9.43
N ASP A 201 -6.68 28.70 8.33
CA ASP A 201 -5.96 29.98 8.23
C ASP A 201 -6.20 30.77 6.91
N SER A 202 -7.09 30.33 6.02
CA SER A 202 -7.27 30.98 4.70
C SER A 202 -8.41 32.00 4.68
N SER A 203 -8.12 33.21 4.19
CA SER A 203 -9.16 34.20 3.84
C SER A 203 -10.14 33.61 2.82
N ALA A 204 -11.37 34.11 2.73
CA ALA A 204 -12.36 33.58 1.79
C ALA A 204 -11.88 33.59 0.32
N ALA A 205 -11.07 34.58 -0.06
CA ALA A 205 -10.46 34.67 -1.39
C ALA A 205 -9.34 33.62 -1.58
N ASP A 206 -8.51 33.40 -0.56
CA ASP A 206 -7.48 32.36 -0.59
C ASP A 206 -8.09 30.96 -0.61
N PHE A 207 -9.18 30.74 0.11
CA PHE A 207 -9.95 29.50 0.08
C PHE A 207 -10.48 29.21 -1.33
N VAL A 208 -11.10 30.21 -1.99
CA VAL A 208 -11.59 30.04 -3.38
C VAL A 208 -10.43 29.76 -4.34
N ARG A 209 -9.30 30.45 -4.21
CA ARG A 209 -8.13 30.22 -5.07
C ARG A 209 -7.51 28.84 -4.86
N LEU A 210 -7.38 28.41 -3.59
CA LEU A 210 -6.84 27.09 -3.23
C LEU A 210 -7.76 25.96 -3.69
N THR A 211 -9.07 26.10 -3.46
CA THR A 211 -10.07 25.10 -3.92
C THR A 211 -10.14 25.02 -5.43
N THR A 212 -10.05 26.15 -6.15
CA THR A 212 -10.02 26.17 -7.62
C THR A 212 -8.74 25.54 -8.17
N SER A 213 -7.57 25.89 -7.65
CA SER A 213 -6.29 25.28 -8.06
C SER A 213 -6.27 23.78 -7.80
N TRP A 214 -6.77 23.35 -6.64
CA TRP A 214 -6.90 21.93 -6.30
C TRP A 214 -7.86 21.19 -7.25
N LEU A 215 -9.01 21.80 -7.55
CA LEU A 215 -9.98 21.25 -8.49
C LEU A 215 -9.36 21.07 -9.87
N ILE A 216 -8.63 22.07 -10.37
CA ILE A 216 -7.92 22.02 -11.65
C ILE A 216 -6.87 20.89 -11.64
N VAL A 217 -6.06 20.78 -10.59
CA VAL A 217 -5.05 19.71 -10.47
C VAL A 217 -5.72 18.33 -10.46
N LYS A 218 -6.85 18.19 -9.76
CA LYS A 218 -7.58 16.92 -9.67
C LYS A 218 -8.23 16.54 -11.00
N MET A 219 -8.90 17.49 -11.66
CA MET A 219 -9.47 17.31 -12.99
C MET A 219 -8.37 17.01 -14.01
N GLY A 220 -7.22 17.69 -13.95
CA GLY A 220 -6.07 17.43 -14.81
C GLY A 220 -5.54 16.01 -14.66
N LYS A 221 -5.40 15.51 -13.42
CA LYS A 221 -5.03 14.11 -13.16
C LYS A 221 -6.07 13.15 -13.73
N THR A 222 -7.37 13.41 -13.53
CA THR A 222 -8.43 12.58 -14.08
C THR A 222 -8.41 12.57 -15.61
N ILE A 223 -8.21 13.70 -16.27
CA ILE A 223 -8.15 13.81 -17.74
C ILE A 223 -6.96 13.03 -18.29
N VAL A 224 -5.76 13.22 -17.73
CA VAL A 224 -4.56 12.47 -18.15
C VAL A 224 -4.77 10.98 -17.98
N LEU A 225 -5.34 10.57 -16.85
CA LEU A 225 -5.62 9.16 -16.55
C LEU A 225 -6.68 8.57 -17.49
N SER A 226 -7.74 9.31 -17.81
CA SER A 226 -8.75 8.95 -18.80
C SER A 226 -8.16 8.86 -20.21
N MET A 227 -7.24 9.75 -20.56
CA MET A 227 -6.53 9.71 -21.85
C MET A 227 -5.64 8.47 -21.95
N VAL A 228 -4.90 8.13 -20.88
CA VAL A 228 -4.13 6.88 -20.80
C VAL A 228 -5.07 5.68 -20.95
N MET A 229 -6.20 5.67 -20.24
CA MET A 229 -7.20 4.61 -20.36
C MET A 229 -7.78 4.47 -21.76
N LEU A 230 -8.13 5.59 -22.39
CA LEU A 230 -8.62 5.62 -23.76
C LEU A 230 -7.56 5.11 -24.73
N THR A 231 -6.30 5.55 -24.56
CA THR A 231 -5.18 5.12 -25.41
C THR A 231 -4.95 3.63 -25.29
N LEU A 232 -5.00 3.07 -24.07
CA LEU A 232 -4.90 1.64 -23.84
C LEU A 232 -6.06 0.89 -24.49
N THR A 233 -7.29 1.38 -24.32
CA THR A 233 -8.48 0.76 -24.91
C THR A 233 -8.39 0.76 -26.45
N LEU A 234 -7.91 1.85 -27.06
CA LEU A 234 -7.71 1.94 -28.49
C LEU A 234 -6.55 1.04 -29.00
N GLN A 235 -5.47 0.90 -28.23
CA GLN A 235 -4.34 0.04 -28.58
C GLN A 235 -4.65 -1.46 -28.43
N PHE A 236 -5.57 -1.81 -27.53
CA PHE A 236 -5.97 -3.18 -27.24
C PHE A 236 -7.41 -3.48 -27.67
N ASN A 237 -7.91 -2.77 -28.68
CA ASN A 237 -9.30 -2.84 -29.10
C ASN A 237 -9.73 -4.25 -29.58
N ASP A 238 -8.76 -5.08 -29.98
CA ASP A 238 -9.02 -6.45 -30.43
C ASP A 238 -8.98 -7.49 -29.28
N ILE A 239 -8.65 -7.08 -28.05
CA ILE A 239 -8.51 -7.99 -26.90
C ILE A 239 -9.77 -7.92 -26.04
N GLU A 240 -10.63 -8.93 -26.14
CA GLU A 240 -11.79 -9.09 -25.26
C GLU A 240 -11.55 -10.20 -24.23
N PRO A 241 -11.01 -9.87 -23.04
CA PRO A 241 -10.77 -10.89 -22.03
C PRO A 241 -12.11 -11.47 -21.52
N PRO A 242 -12.25 -12.80 -21.42
CA PRO A 242 -13.41 -13.45 -20.83
C PRO A 242 -13.79 -12.89 -19.47
N ALA A 243 -15.10 -12.70 -19.23
CA ALA A 243 -15.61 -12.12 -17.98
C ALA A 243 -15.14 -12.89 -16.73
N ALA A 244 -14.99 -14.21 -16.81
CA ALA A 244 -14.46 -15.03 -15.73
C ALA A 244 -13.01 -14.68 -15.37
N TYR A 245 -12.16 -14.44 -16.36
CA TYR A 245 -10.78 -14.01 -16.15
C TYR A 245 -10.73 -12.64 -15.46
N VAL A 246 -11.52 -11.68 -15.95
CA VAL A 246 -11.63 -10.35 -15.36
C VAL A 246 -12.12 -10.44 -13.91
N ALA A 247 -13.17 -11.20 -13.63
CA ALA A 247 -13.71 -11.35 -12.28
C ALA A 247 -12.69 -11.95 -11.29
N ILE A 248 -12.00 -13.03 -11.67
CA ILE A 248 -11.01 -13.69 -10.80
C ILE A 248 -9.80 -12.77 -10.56
N THR A 249 -9.28 -12.13 -11.61
CA THR A 249 -8.15 -11.20 -11.48
C THR A 249 -8.52 -9.94 -10.70
N ALA A 250 -9.74 -9.42 -10.83
CA ALA A 250 -10.23 -8.29 -10.05
C ALA A 250 -10.32 -8.64 -8.56
N ALA A 251 -10.88 -9.81 -8.23
CA ALA A 251 -10.93 -10.30 -6.85
C ALA A 251 -9.52 -10.45 -6.26
N TYR A 252 -8.60 -11.07 -7.01
CA TYR A 252 -7.20 -11.22 -6.58
C TYR A 252 -6.49 -9.86 -6.39
N PHE A 253 -6.72 -8.92 -7.29
CA PHE A 253 -6.20 -7.56 -7.19
C PHE A 253 -6.69 -6.88 -5.91
N LEU A 254 -7.99 -6.93 -5.62
CA LEU A 254 -8.55 -6.34 -4.40
C LEU A 254 -7.99 -6.97 -3.12
N LEU A 255 -7.80 -8.29 -3.10
CA LEU A 255 -7.22 -9.00 -1.96
C LEU A 255 -5.76 -8.58 -1.70
N THR A 256 -4.99 -8.33 -2.76
CA THR A 256 -3.55 -8.00 -2.67
C THR A 256 -3.26 -6.52 -2.43
N GLN A 257 -4.21 -5.63 -2.73
CA GLN A 257 -4.12 -4.18 -2.52
C GLN A 257 -4.33 -3.73 -1.06
N TYR A 258 -4.66 -4.63 -0.14
CA TYR A 258 -4.88 -4.24 1.25
C TYR A 258 -3.64 -3.55 1.86
N PRO A 259 -3.81 -2.36 2.46
CA PRO A 259 -2.72 -1.61 3.07
C PRO A 259 -2.12 -2.37 4.26
N GLU A 260 -0.94 -1.91 4.69
CA GLU A 260 -0.24 -2.45 5.85
C GLU A 260 -1.11 -2.45 7.12
N LEU A 261 -0.74 -3.28 8.09
CA LEU A 261 -1.49 -3.51 9.32
C LEU A 261 -1.81 -2.22 10.09
N GLY A 262 -2.99 -2.19 10.72
CA GLY A 262 -3.42 -1.08 11.57
C GLY A 262 -4.03 0.10 10.79
N ALA A 263 -4.21 -0.02 9.48
CA ALA A 263 -4.94 0.97 8.70
C ALA A 263 -6.45 0.71 8.78
N GLU A 264 -7.22 1.71 9.24
CA GLU A 264 -8.67 1.69 9.15
C GLU A 264 -9.13 1.78 7.69
N THR A 265 -9.41 0.63 7.09
CA THR A 265 -9.99 0.55 5.76
C THR A 265 -11.51 0.44 5.85
N ARG A 266 -12.22 0.82 4.78
CA ARG A 266 -13.68 0.70 4.71
C ARG A 266 -14.17 -0.72 4.99
N LEU A 267 -13.41 -1.74 4.57
CA LEU A 267 -13.78 -3.11 4.84
C LEU A 267 -13.56 -3.49 6.30
N VAL A 268 -12.51 -2.96 6.94
CA VAL A 268 -12.36 -3.05 8.40
C VAL A 268 -13.55 -2.41 9.09
N CYS A 269 -13.94 -1.19 8.73
CA CYS A 269 -15.13 -0.54 9.30
C CYS A 269 -16.41 -1.33 9.04
N PHE A 270 -16.56 -1.89 7.84
CA PHE A 270 -17.70 -2.72 7.47
C PHE A 270 -17.76 -4.00 8.31
N VAL A 271 -16.64 -4.71 8.47
CA VAL A 271 -16.57 -5.93 9.31
C VAL A 271 -16.76 -5.58 10.79
N LYS A 272 -16.22 -4.45 11.26
CA LYS A 272 -16.48 -3.90 12.60
C LYS A 272 -17.98 -3.63 12.83
N THR A 273 -18.80 -3.49 11.78
CA THR A 273 -20.27 -3.33 11.94
C THR A 273 -20.97 -4.63 12.34
N PHE A 274 -20.37 -5.80 12.08
CA PHE A 274 -20.97 -7.10 12.38
C PHE A 274 -20.64 -7.65 13.78
N ASP A 275 -19.74 -7.00 14.53
CA ASP A 275 -19.39 -7.38 15.92
C ASP A 275 -19.07 -8.89 16.08
N ILE A 276 -18.13 -9.39 15.27
CA ILE A 276 -17.79 -10.82 15.25
C ILE A 276 -16.88 -11.17 16.44
N TYR A 277 -17.38 -12.00 17.38
CA TYR A 277 -16.64 -12.39 18.59
C TYR A 277 -15.27 -13.04 18.32
N LEU A 278 -15.16 -13.83 17.24
CA LEU A 278 -13.90 -14.51 16.87
C LEU A 278 -12.75 -13.55 16.54
N LEU A 279 -13.05 -12.29 16.22
CA LEU A 279 -12.04 -11.31 15.82
C LEU A 279 -11.47 -10.54 17.02
N GLU A 280 -12.04 -10.69 18.22
CA GLU A 280 -11.53 -10.11 19.48
C GLU A 280 -11.34 -8.57 19.44
N GLY A 281 -12.01 -7.86 18.52
CA GLY A 281 -11.78 -6.43 18.28
C GLY A 281 -10.46 -6.12 17.56
N LEU A 282 -9.78 -7.12 17.02
CA LEU A 282 -8.53 -7.03 16.26
C LEU A 282 -8.78 -7.12 14.75
N GLU A 283 -9.91 -6.58 14.26
CA GLU A 283 -10.30 -6.65 12.85
C GLU A 283 -9.23 -6.03 11.93
N GLU A 284 -8.55 -4.99 12.41
CA GLU A 284 -7.45 -4.30 11.72
C GLU A 284 -6.25 -5.21 11.43
N TYR A 285 -6.07 -6.26 12.23
CA TYR A 285 -5.00 -7.23 12.08
C TYR A 285 -5.48 -8.49 11.35
N TRP A 286 -6.69 -8.95 11.68
CA TRP A 286 -7.28 -10.15 11.10
C TRP A 286 -7.65 -10.00 9.64
N ILE A 287 -8.18 -8.85 9.21
CA ILE A 287 -8.64 -8.65 7.84
C ILE A 287 -7.47 -8.68 6.85
N PRO A 288 -6.36 -7.95 7.07
CA PRO A 288 -5.16 -8.10 6.23
C PRO A 288 -4.58 -9.51 6.28
N ALA A 289 -4.60 -10.17 7.44
CA ALA A 289 -4.12 -11.55 7.58
C ALA A 289 -4.95 -12.52 6.71
N LEU A 290 -6.29 -12.42 6.79
CA LEU A 290 -7.20 -13.27 6.05
C LEU A 290 -7.14 -13.00 4.54
N SER A 291 -7.07 -11.73 4.11
CA SER A 291 -6.97 -11.40 2.69
C SER A 291 -5.70 -11.97 2.05
N ARG A 292 -4.58 -11.97 2.79
CA ARG A 292 -3.32 -12.60 2.37
C ARG A 292 -3.43 -14.12 2.32
N LEU A 293 -4.04 -14.75 3.32
CA LEU A 293 -4.27 -16.21 3.31
C LEU A 293 -5.14 -16.64 2.13
N ILE A 294 -6.23 -15.90 1.85
CA ILE A 294 -7.09 -16.17 0.68
C ILE A 294 -6.29 -16.01 -0.61
N SER A 295 -5.43 -14.99 -0.72
CA SER A 295 -4.56 -14.79 -1.89
C SER A 295 -3.54 -15.93 -2.09
N ILE A 296 -2.98 -16.46 -0.99
CA ILE A 296 -2.09 -17.62 -1.03
C ILE A 296 -2.85 -18.85 -1.50
N PHE A 297 -4.04 -19.08 -0.95
CA PHE A 297 -4.89 -20.20 -1.32
C PHE A 297 -5.33 -20.15 -2.79
N SER A 298 -5.76 -18.98 -3.28
CA SER A 298 -6.09 -18.81 -4.70
C SER A 298 -4.88 -19.07 -5.60
N SER A 299 -3.67 -18.67 -5.17
CA SER A 299 -2.43 -18.97 -5.89
C SER A 299 -2.10 -20.45 -5.92
N ILE A 300 -2.34 -21.20 -4.82
CA ILE A 300 -2.18 -22.66 -4.78
C ILE A 300 -3.11 -23.34 -5.80
N VAL A 301 -4.37 -22.89 -5.91
CA VAL A 301 -5.31 -23.41 -6.91
C VAL A 301 -4.80 -23.17 -8.33
N VAL A 302 -4.36 -21.95 -8.65
CA VAL A 302 -3.82 -21.60 -9.97
C VAL A 302 -2.53 -22.37 -10.28
N VAL A 303 -1.62 -22.54 -9.31
CA VAL A 303 -0.42 -23.37 -9.46
C VAL A 303 -0.80 -24.82 -9.76
N THR A 304 -1.77 -25.38 -9.05
CA THR A 304 -2.22 -26.76 -9.26
C THR A 304 -2.76 -26.93 -10.68
N MET A 305 -3.60 -26.00 -11.14
CA MET A 305 -4.08 -26.00 -12.52
C MET A 305 -2.95 -25.83 -13.54
N ALA A 306 -1.96 -25.00 -13.27
CA ALA A 306 -0.78 -24.81 -14.13
C ALA A 306 0.10 -26.05 -14.23
N LEU A 307 0.25 -26.81 -13.14
CA LEU A 307 0.95 -28.10 -13.14
C LEU A 307 0.20 -29.13 -13.97
N LEU A 308 -1.13 -29.21 -13.85
CA LEU A 308 -1.96 -30.11 -14.65
C LEU A 308 -1.88 -29.80 -16.16
N ASN A 309 -1.72 -28.53 -16.52
CA ASN A 309 -1.55 -28.09 -17.90
C ASN A 309 -0.07 -28.08 -18.37
N CYS A 310 0.84 -28.74 -17.66
CA CYS A 310 2.27 -28.86 -17.99
C CYS A 310 3.03 -27.52 -18.11
N ASN A 311 2.52 -26.43 -17.54
CA ASN A 311 3.15 -25.10 -17.59
C ASN A 311 4.15 -24.90 -16.44
N TYR A 312 5.14 -25.79 -16.35
CA TYR A 312 6.05 -25.90 -15.20
C TYR A 312 6.78 -24.62 -14.83
N VAL A 313 7.28 -23.86 -15.82
CA VAL A 313 8.04 -22.63 -15.57
C VAL A 313 7.16 -21.58 -14.86
N SER A 314 5.94 -21.37 -15.35
CA SER A 314 4.99 -20.45 -14.72
C SER A 314 4.57 -20.94 -13.33
N ALA A 315 4.34 -22.24 -13.17
CA ALA A 315 3.96 -22.84 -11.90
C ALA A 315 5.06 -22.68 -10.84
N ILE A 316 6.33 -22.91 -11.19
CA ILE A 316 7.47 -22.72 -10.29
C ILE A 316 7.61 -21.26 -9.88
N LEU A 317 7.54 -20.33 -10.84
CA LEU A 317 7.69 -18.91 -10.57
C LEU A 317 6.54 -18.35 -9.72
N LEU A 318 5.30 -18.75 -10.03
CA LEU A 318 4.11 -18.42 -9.26
C LEU A 318 4.18 -19.03 -7.86
N SER A 319 4.62 -20.28 -7.72
CA SER A 319 4.78 -20.92 -6.41
C SER A 319 5.80 -20.18 -5.55
N TYR A 320 6.91 -19.75 -6.14
CA TYR A 320 7.93 -19.01 -5.40
C TYR A 320 7.38 -17.65 -4.94
N ILE A 321 6.87 -16.82 -5.85
CA ILE A 321 6.51 -15.43 -5.53
C ILE A 321 5.17 -15.33 -4.82
N ASN A 322 4.15 -16.06 -5.26
CA ASN A 322 2.79 -15.86 -4.78
C ASN A 322 2.42 -16.76 -3.60
N ILE A 323 3.12 -17.87 -3.40
CA ILE A 323 2.89 -18.78 -2.27
C ILE A 323 4.00 -18.61 -1.24
N TYR A 324 5.26 -18.93 -1.59
CA TYR A 324 6.36 -18.94 -0.63
C TYR A 324 6.71 -17.55 -0.09
N LEU A 325 6.94 -16.55 -0.96
CA LEU A 325 7.23 -15.18 -0.50
C LEU A 325 6.03 -14.57 0.24
N SER A 326 4.81 -14.79 -0.27
CA SER A 326 3.58 -14.33 0.39
C SER A 326 3.38 -14.95 1.75
N TRP A 327 3.71 -16.23 1.93
CA TRP A 327 3.66 -16.90 3.22
C TRP A 327 4.65 -16.30 4.20
N LEU A 328 5.90 -16.07 3.78
CA LEU A 328 6.89 -15.45 4.65
C LEU A 328 6.46 -14.03 5.04
N HIS A 329 6.00 -13.24 4.07
CA HIS A 329 5.46 -11.92 4.32
C HIS A 329 4.26 -11.96 5.27
N PHE A 330 3.35 -12.92 5.13
CA PHE A 330 2.24 -13.14 6.03
C PHE A 330 2.72 -13.43 7.46
N VAL A 331 3.68 -14.35 7.63
CA VAL A 331 4.20 -14.72 8.96
C VAL A 331 4.86 -13.51 9.64
N GLU A 332 5.76 -12.82 8.93
CA GLU A 332 6.55 -11.73 9.49
C GLU A 332 5.72 -10.46 9.72
N LYS A 333 4.87 -10.09 8.76
CA LYS A 333 4.17 -8.80 8.78
C LYS A 333 2.77 -8.88 9.33
N CYS A 334 2.05 -9.98 9.16
CA CYS A 334 0.64 -10.09 9.59
C CYS A 334 0.51 -10.91 10.87
N TRP A 335 1.07 -12.12 10.87
CA TRP A 335 0.88 -13.07 11.96
C TRP A 335 1.64 -12.69 13.22
N ALA A 336 2.92 -12.33 13.11
CA ALA A 336 3.72 -11.99 14.29
C ALA A 336 3.14 -10.78 15.07
N PRO A 337 2.72 -9.67 14.44
CA PRO A 337 2.05 -8.57 15.15
C PRO A 337 0.69 -8.97 15.74
N LEU A 338 -0.13 -9.72 14.98
CA LEU A 338 -1.42 -10.22 15.48
C LEU A 338 -1.23 -11.10 16.72
N GLN A 339 -0.25 -12.00 16.69
CA GLN A 339 0.07 -12.88 17.81
C GLN A 339 0.59 -12.08 19.01
N SER A 340 1.46 -11.08 18.78
CA SER A 340 1.94 -10.17 19.81
C SER A 340 0.80 -9.44 20.51
N GLN A 341 -0.16 -8.91 19.74
CA GLN A 341 -1.33 -8.20 20.30
C GLN A 341 -2.32 -9.14 21.00
N ARG A 342 -2.51 -10.36 20.48
CA ARG A 342 -3.31 -11.36 21.19
C ARG A 342 -2.67 -11.74 22.52
N LEU A 343 -1.36 -11.94 22.55
CA LEU A 343 -0.66 -12.32 23.78
C LEU A 343 -0.72 -11.19 24.83
N SER A 344 -0.54 -9.92 24.43
CA SER A 344 -0.64 -8.78 25.34
C SER A 344 -2.04 -8.60 25.93
N THR A 345 -3.08 -8.96 25.19
CA THR A 345 -4.49 -8.78 25.59
C THR A 345 -5.11 -10.03 26.22
N SER A 346 -4.51 -11.21 26.03
CA SER A 346 -5.03 -12.51 26.50
C SER A 346 -5.18 -12.61 28.01
N GLY A 347 -4.36 -11.87 28.78
CA GLY A 347 -4.42 -11.85 30.24
C GLY A 347 -5.63 -11.09 30.81
N PHE A 348 -6.33 -10.30 29.99
CA PHE A 348 -7.49 -9.52 30.42
C PHE A 348 -8.79 -10.24 30.05
N PRO A 349 -9.68 -10.51 31.02
CA PRO A 349 -10.96 -11.13 30.73
C PRO A 349 -11.91 -10.17 30.02
N TYR A 350 -12.84 -10.74 29.25
CA TYR A 350 -13.97 -10.00 28.70
C TYR A 350 -14.99 -9.71 29.82
N PRO A 351 -15.66 -8.54 29.79
CA PRO A 351 -16.74 -8.27 30.71
C PRO A 351 -17.93 -9.20 30.45
N SER A 352 -18.53 -9.73 31.51
CA SER A 352 -19.83 -10.39 31.39
C SER A 352 -20.91 -9.36 31.05
N TYR A 353 -21.97 -9.79 30.37
CA TYR A 353 -23.07 -8.90 29.98
C TYR A 353 -23.69 -8.16 31.18
N ALA A 354 -23.82 -8.85 32.33
CA ALA A 354 -24.30 -8.26 33.57
C ALA A 354 -23.37 -7.14 34.09
N GLN A 355 -22.06 -7.38 34.13
CA GLN A 355 -21.07 -6.37 34.54
C GLN A 355 -21.05 -5.16 33.61
N PHE A 356 -21.30 -5.38 32.32
CA PHE A 356 -21.38 -4.31 31.33
C PHE A 356 -22.62 -3.43 31.54
N GLN A 357 -23.79 -4.02 31.83
CA GLN A 357 -25.01 -3.28 32.11
C GLN A 357 -24.98 -2.55 33.47
N GLU A 358 -24.40 -3.15 34.49
CA GLU A 358 -24.37 -2.61 35.85
C GLU A 358 -23.60 -1.27 35.93
N ARG A 359 -22.54 -1.11 35.14
CA ARG A 359 -21.70 0.10 35.19
C ARG A 359 -22.28 1.32 34.52
N LYS A 360 -23.21 1.18 33.58
CA LYS A 360 -23.78 2.28 32.76
C LYS A 360 -22.78 3.15 31.98
N ASP A 361 -21.47 2.95 32.14
CA ASP A 361 -20.41 3.59 31.39
C ASP A 361 -20.23 2.86 30.05
N HIS A 362 -21.03 3.27 29.07
CA HIS A 362 -20.91 2.78 27.69
C HIS A 362 -19.89 3.56 26.87
N THR A 363 -19.16 4.52 27.43
CA THR A 363 -18.20 5.33 26.67
C THR A 363 -16.79 5.08 27.17
N CYS A 364 -15.88 4.75 26.26
CA CYS A 364 -14.48 4.47 26.59
C CYS A 364 -13.78 5.77 26.98
N ALA A 365 -13.16 5.83 28.17
CA ALA A 365 -12.46 7.03 28.64
C ALA A 365 -11.23 7.44 27.80
N VAL A 366 -10.73 6.54 26.93
CA VAL A 366 -9.52 6.77 26.12
C VAL A 366 -9.86 7.31 24.73
N CYS A 367 -10.73 6.63 23.99
CA CYS A 367 -11.13 7.05 22.64
C CYS A 367 -12.40 7.89 22.61
N LEU A 368 -13.13 7.98 23.73
CA LEU A 368 -14.42 8.66 23.85
C LEU A 368 -15.52 8.09 22.93
N ASP A 369 -15.31 6.88 22.41
CA ASP A 369 -16.28 6.14 21.60
C ASP A 369 -17.09 5.16 22.46
N ASP A 370 -18.24 4.75 21.93
CA ASP A 370 -19.09 3.75 22.56
C ASP A 370 -18.37 2.40 22.68
N MET A 371 -18.27 1.90 23.92
CA MET A 371 -17.79 0.59 24.25
C MET A 371 -18.78 -0.48 23.81
N ARG A 372 -18.24 -1.50 23.13
CA ARG A 372 -18.98 -2.73 22.84
C ARG A 372 -18.50 -3.86 23.75
N PRO A 373 -19.37 -4.79 24.16
CA PRO A 373 -18.98 -5.86 25.08
C PRO A 373 -17.82 -6.72 24.58
N LEU A 374 -17.70 -6.87 23.25
CA LEU A 374 -16.71 -7.74 22.59
C LEU A 374 -15.37 -7.05 22.35
N THR A 375 -15.37 -5.72 22.32
CA THR A 375 -14.16 -4.90 22.18
C THR A 375 -13.68 -4.38 23.52
N ALA A 376 -14.39 -4.64 24.62
CA ALA A 376 -14.02 -4.21 25.95
C ALA A 376 -13.25 -5.30 26.71
N LYS A 377 -12.23 -4.90 27.45
CA LYS A 377 -11.48 -5.75 28.38
C LYS A 377 -11.48 -5.16 29.78
N ILE A 378 -11.53 -6.04 30.78
CA ILE A 378 -11.42 -5.66 32.18
C ILE A 378 -9.94 -5.74 32.61
N THR A 379 -9.40 -4.63 33.08
CA THR A 379 -8.05 -4.58 33.66
C THR A 379 -8.04 -5.12 35.09
N PRO A 380 -6.85 -5.46 35.66
CA PRO A 380 -6.75 -5.97 37.03
C PRO A 380 -7.28 -4.98 38.08
N CYS A 381 -7.21 -3.68 37.80
CA CYS A 381 -7.82 -2.62 38.62
C CYS A 381 -9.33 -2.45 38.38
N LYS A 382 -9.97 -3.39 37.68
CA LYS A 382 -11.38 -3.40 37.32
C LYS A 382 -11.80 -2.15 36.52
N HIS A 383 -10.98 -1.61 35.63
CA HIS A 383 -11.44 -0.61 34.67
C HIS A 383 -11.75 -1.28 33.33
N MET A 384 -12.73 -0.76 32.59
CA MET A 384 -13.09 -1.25 31.27
C MET A 384 -12.55 -0.30 30.20
N PHE A 385 -11.83 -0.85 29.23
CA PHE A 385 -11.31 -0.11 28.09
C PHE A 385 -11.48 -0.91 26.81
N HIS A 386 -11.42 -0.23 25.66
CA HIS A 386 -11.27 -0.90 24.39
C HIS A 386 -9.95 -1.66 24.32
N THR A 387 -9.97 -2.87 23.75
CA THR A 387 -8.79 -3.52 23.19
C THR A 387 -8.29 -2.70 22.03
N VAL A 388 -7.16 -2.00 22.23
CA VAL A 388 -6.44 -1.25 21.21
C VAL A 388 -5.21 -2.04 20.79
#